data_AF-A0A943ISG9-F1
#
_entry.id   AF-A0A943ISG9-F1
#
_cell.length_a   1.000
_cell.length_b   1.000
_cell.length_c   1.000
_cell.angle_alpha   90.00
_cell.angle_beta   90.00
_cell.angle_gamma   90.00
#
_symmetry.space_group_name_H-M   'P 1'
#
loop_
_entity.id
_entity.type
_entity.pdbx_description
1 polymer ?
#
loop_
_entity_poly.entity_id
_entity_poly.type
_entity_poly.pdbx_seq_one_letter_code
_entity_poly.pdbx_strand_id
1 'polypeptide(L)'
;MDKQFLFEVAVLVAGILCLLKGYLDRKGEKLSGVVSGFVNMDGYDFPMIRFQYNGQELEARAANGDKGNKMKHKEGDRVDIVYRPSKAKYVNILGDNHDIYISVALIVCGLVMVILRLISK
;
A
#
# COMPACT_ATOMS: atom_id res chain seq x y z
N MET A 1 4.81 17.86 29.22
CA MET A 1 3.95 17.59 28.04
C MET A 1 3.02 16.45 28.41
N ASP A 2 1.70 16.61 28.21
CA ASP A 2 0.72 15.59 28.58
C ASP A 2 0.90 14.33 27.71
N LYS A 3 0.83 13.14 28.31
CA LYS A 3 0.92 11.84 27.63
C LYS A 3 -0.14 11.69 26.55
N GLN A 4 -1.32 12.29 26.76
CA GLN A 4 -2.40 12.26 25.77
C GLN A 4 -2.06 13.13 24.54
N PHE A 5 -1.41 14.28 24.72
CA PHE A 5 -0.96 15.12 23.60
C PHE A 5 0.15 14.44 22.79
N LEU A 6 1.07 13.77 23.49
CA LEU A 6 2.11 12.94 22.87
C LEU A 6 1.52 11.83 21.98
N PHE A 7 0.46 11.18 22.44
CA PHE A 7 -0.24 10.15 21.67
C PHE A 7 -0.89 10.73 20.41
N GLU A 8 -1.61 11.85 20.52
CA GLU A 8 -2.25 12.52 19.38
C GLU A 8 -1.23 12.92 18.29
N VAL A 9 -0.10 13.49 18.70
CA VAL A 9 1.01 13.85 17.80
C VAL A 9 1.62 12.58 17.19
N ALA A 10 1.78 11.50 17.95
CA ALA A 10 2.32 10.24 17.45
C ALA A 10 1.41 9.63 16.36
N VAL A 11 0.08 9.68 16.52
CA VAL A 11 -0.87 9.22 15.49
C VAL A 11 -0.72 10.04 14.20
N LEU A 12 -0.60 11.36 14.32
CA LEU A 12 -0.43 12.24 13.17
C LEU A 12 0.90 11.98 12.44
N VAL A 13 2.01 11.84 13.19
CA VAL A 13 3.32 11.49 12.65
C VAL A 13 3.29 10.12 11.96
N ALA A 14 2.64 9.12 12.58
CA ALA A 14 2.50 7.79 11.98
C ALA A 14 1.74 7.84 10.65
N GLY A 15 0.63 8.60 10.58
CA GLY A 15 -0.11 8.80 9.33
C GLY A 15 0.73 9.43 8.22
N ILE A 16 1.53 10.47 8.54
CA ILE A 16 2.44 11.11 7.58
C ILE A 16 3.51 10.14 7.08
N LEU A 17 4.13 9.36 7.99
CA LEU A 17 5.14 8.37 7.62
C LEU A 17 4.57 7.28 6.72
N CYS A 18 3.34 6.82 6.99
CA CYS A 18 2.64 5.87 6.13
C CYS A 18 2.37 6.46 4.74
N LEU A 19 1.95 7.73 4.66
CA LEU A 19 1.73 8.42 3.39
C LEU A 19 3.02 8.56 2.59
N LEU A 20 4.12 8.98 3.23
CA LEU A 20 5.45 9.08 2.62
C LEU A 20 5.92 7.73 2.10
N LYS A 21 5.76 6.66 2.90
CA LYS A 21 6.06 5.30 2.48
C LYS A 21 5.24 4.91 1.24
N GLY A 22 3.93 5.14 1.25
CA GLY A 22 3.06 4.86 0.11
C GLY A 22 3.44 5.64 -1.15
N TYR A 23 3.86 6.89 -1.01
CA TYR A 23 4.33 7.71 -2.12
C TYR A 23 5.68 7.23 -2.67
N LEU A 24 6.66 6.98 -1.79
CA LEU A 24 7.92 6.37 -2.18
C LEU A 24 7.69 5.03 -2.84
N ASP A 25 6.67 4.29 -2.37
CA ASP A 25 6.38 2.98 -2.91
C ASP A 25 5.88 2.96 -4.35
N ARG A 26 5.43 4.12 -4.83
CA ARG A 26 4.98 4.39 -6.19
C ARG A 26 6.04 5.06 -7.08
N LYS A 27 7.24 5.39 -6.57
CA LYS A 27 8.38 5.95 -7.36
C LYS A 27 9.17 4.88 -8.15
N GLY A 28 8.50 3.83 -8.62
CA GLY A 28 9.12 2.81 -9.47
C GLY A 28 8.83 3.04 -10.94
N GLU A 29 9.34 2.11 -11.76
CA GLU A 29 9.01 2.04 -13.17
C GLU A 29 7.60 1.48 -13.34
N LYS A 30 6.82 2.12 -14.22
CA LYS A 30 5.48 1.63 -14.56
C LYS A 30 5.61 0.60 -15.67
N LEU A 31 5.17 -0.63 -15.39
CA LEU A 31 5.22 -1.75 -16.32
C LEU A 31 3.83 -2.37 -16.43
N SER A 32 3.57 -3.09 -17.51
CA SER A 32 2.38 -3.91 -17.63
C SER A 32 2.75 -5.35 -17.29
N GLY A 33 1.89 -6.01 -16.52
CA GLY A 33 2.05 -7.39 -16.10
C GLY A 33 0.76 -8.18 -16.25
N VAL A 34 0.87 -9.49 -16.07
CA VAL A 34 -0.26 -10.43 -16.08
C VAL A 34 -0.29 -11.14 -14.73
N VAL A 35 -1.49 -11.28 -14.17
CA VAL A 35 -1.69 -12.10 -12.98
C VAL A 35 -1.47 -13.57 -13.35
N SER A 36 -0.43 -14.19 -12.80
CA SER A 36 -0.05 -15.59 -13.09
C SER A 36 -0.57 -16.59 -12.06
N GLY A 37 -1.15 -16.11 -10.95
CA GLY A 37 -1.69 -16.94 -9.89
C GLY A 37 -1.78 -16.17 -8.58
N PHE A 38 -1.92 -16.90 -7.47
CA PHE A 38 -2.04 -16.32 -6.13
C PHE A 38 -1.22 -17.11 -5.11
N VAL A 39 -0.70 -16.40 -4.11
CA VAL A 39 -0.08 -17.00 -2.92
C VAL A 39 -0.90 -16.64 -1.71
N ASN A 40 -1.42 -17.65 -1.00
CA ASN A 40 -2.13 -17.46 0.25
C ASN A 40 -1.14 -17.27 1.40
N MET A 41 -1.29 -16.19 2.18
CA MET A 41 -0.58 -15.98 3.44
C MET A 41 -1.56 -15.45 4.48
N ASP A 42 -1.64 -16.14 5.62
CA ASP A 42 -2.49 -15.75 6.76
C ASP A 42 -3.96 -15.47 6.39
N GLY A 43 -4.50 -16.20 5.41
CA GLY A 43 -5.87 -16.04 4.92
C GLY A 43 -6.08 -14.89 3.93
N TYR A 44 -5.01 -14.31 3.41
CA TYR A 44 -5.02 -13.32 2.32
C TYR A 44 -4.40 -13.92 1.07
N ASP A 45 -5.08 -13.77 -0.06
CA ASP A 45 -4.59 -14.20 -1.36
C ASP A 45 -3.90 -13.03 -2.06
N PHE A 46 -2.59 -13.17 -2.28
CA PHE A 46 -1.78 -12.16 -2.94
C PHE A 46 -1.56 -12.54 -4.41
N PRO A 47 -1.95 -11.68 -5.37
CA PRO A 47 -1.67 -11.90 -6.78
C PRO A 47 -0.17 -12.04 -7.04
N MET A 48 0.23 -13.04 -7.82
CA MET A 48 1.56 -13.12 -8.44
C MET A 48 1.48 -12.46 -9.81
N ILE A 49 2.38 -11.51 -10.06
CA ILE A 49 2.39 -10.75 -11.31
C ILE A 49 3.63 -11.11 -12.09
N ARG A 50 3.43 -11.59 -13.31
CA ARG A 50 4.47 -11.85 -14.31
C ARG A 50 4.60 -10.64 -15.24
N PHE A 51 5.82 -10.16 -15.44
CA PHE A 51 6.08 -8.96 -16.23
C PHE A 51 7.47 -9.02 -16.87
N GLN A 52 7.68 -8.21 -17.90
CA GLN A 52 8.97 -8.10 -18.59
C GLN A 52 9.75 -6.90 -18.06
N TYR A 53 11.02 -7.11 -17.72
CA TYR A 53 11.94 -6.05 -17.31
C TYR A 53 13.32 -6.30 -17.90
N ASN A 54 13.88 -5.33 -18.63
CA ASN A 54 15.18 -5.44 -19.30
C ASN A 54 15.35 -6.73 -20.15
N GLY A 55 14.29 -7.17 -20.83
CA GLY A 55 14.28 -8.38 -21.66
C GLY A 55 14.25 -9.70 -20.89
N GLN A 56 14.07 -9.66 -19.57
CA GLN A 56 13.86 -10.83 -18.73
C GLN A 56 12.41 -10.87 -18.23
N GLU A 57 11.84 -12.06 -18.24
CA GLU A 57 10.57 -12.31 -17.57
C GLU A 57 10.81 -12.47 -16.08
N LEU A 58 10.14 -11.64 -15.29
CA LEU A 58 10.17 -11.66 -13.83
C LEU A 58 8.78 -11.96 -13.30
N GLU A 59 8.74 -12.52 -12.10
CA GLU A 59 7.51 -12.73 -11.37
C GLU A 59 7.66 -12.20 -9.95
N ALA A 60 6.72 -11.37 -9.51
CA ALA A 60 6.74 -10.79 -8.18
C ALA A 60 5.33 -10.73 -7.61
N ARG A 61 5.25 -10.85 -6.29
CA ARG A 61 3.98 -10.78 -5.57
C ARG A 61 3.46 -9.34 -5.50
N ALA A 62 2.17 -9.13 -5.61
CA ALA A 62 1.55 -7.86 -5.28
C ALA A 62 1.79 -7.50 -3.80
N ALA A 63 1.91 -6.20 -3.50
CA ALA A 63 2.09 -5.71 -2.15
C ALA A 63 0.85 -5.97 -1.26
N ASN A 64 -0.32 -5.91 -1.87
CA ASN A 64 -1.61 -6.11 -1.20
C ASN A 64 -2.27 -7.39 -1.68
N GLY A 65 -2.93 -8.08 -0.75
CA GLY A 65 -3.71 -9.28 -1.01
C GLY A 65 -5.16 -9.05 -0.65
N ASP A 66 -6.05 -9.80 -1.30
CA ASP A 66 -7.48 -9.76 -1.02
C ASP A 66 -7.84 -10.85 -0.01
N LYS A 67 -8.79 -10.57 0.89
CA LYS A 67 -9.25 -11.52 1.90
C LYS A 67 -10.53 -12.23 1.43
N GLY A 68 -10.47 -13.55 1.27
CA GLY A 68 -11.60 -14.38 0.88
C GLY A 68 -12.06 -14.16 -0.57
N ASN A 69 -13.32 -14.50 -0.88
CA ASN A 69 -13.88 -14.52 -2.25
C ASN A 69 -14.05 -13.15 -2.96
N LYS A 70 -13.43 -12.08 -2.47
CA LYS A 70 -13.48 -10.74 -3.07
C LYS A 70 -12.18 -10.38 -3.78
N MET A 71 -11.65 -11.30 -4.58
CA MET A 71 -10.49 -11.02 -5.41
C MET A 71 -10.82 -9.92 -6.42
N LYS A 72 -10.06 -8.83 -6.40
CA LYS A 72 -10.20 -7.74 -7.38
C LYS A 72 -9.71 -8.13 -8.78
N HIS A 73 -8.78 -9.07 -8.82
CA HIS A 73 -8.13 -9.55 -10.03
C HIS A 73 -8.24 -11.07 -10.12
N LYS A 74 -8.20 -11.59 -11.33
CA LYS A 74 -8.19 -13.02 -11.63
C LYS A 74 -6.92 -13.39 -12.39
N GLU A 75 -6.58 -14.67 -12.36
CA GLU A 75 -5.49 -15.20 -13.19
C GLU A 75 -5.77 -14.91 -14.66
N GLY A 76 -4.75 -14.44 -15.38
CA GLY A 76 -4.85 -13.97 -16.76
C GLY A 76 -5.17 -12.49 -16.92
N ASP A 77 -5.58 -11.78 -15.86
CA ASP A 77 -5.85 -10.34 -15.95
C ASP A 77 -4.57 -9.56 -16.24
N ARG A 78 -4.65 -8.59 -17.15
CA ARG A 78 -3.60 -7.59 -17.33
C ARG A 78 -3.75 -6.48 -16.31
N VAL A 79 -2.67 -6.18 -15.62
CA VAL A 79 -2.60 -5.13 -14.61
C VAL A 79 -1.38 -4.28 -14.86
N ASP A 80 -1.52 -2.97 -14.70
CA ASP A 80 -0.37 -2.09 -14.65
C ASP A 80 0.22 -2.13 -13.24
N ILE A 81 1.54 -2.19 -13.15
CA ILE A 81 2.28 -2.27 -11.91
C ILE A 81 3.35 -1.17 -11.81
N VAL A 82 3.75 -0.89 -10.58
CA VAL A 82 4.96 -0.15 -10.26
C VAL A 82 5.99 -1.13 -9.74
N TYR A 83 7.06 -1.34 -10.51
CA TYR A 83 8.19 -2.17 -10.15
C TYR A 83 9.35 -1.30 -9.65
N ARG A 84 10.02 -1.73 -8.58
CA ARG A 84 11.24 -1.08 -8.09
C ARG A 84 12.33 -2.14 -7.93
N PRO A 85 13.42 -2.08 -8.70
CA PRO A 85 14.49 -3.08 -8.63
C PRO A 85 15.07 -3.25 -7.22
N SER A 86 15.17 -2.17 -6.46
CA SER A 86 15.64 -2.17 -5.06
C SER A 86 14.69 -2.90 -4.08
N LYS A 87 13.47 -3.21 -4.50
CA LYS A 87 12.43 -3.92 -3.72
C LYS A 87 11.79 -5.04 -4.56
N ALA A 88 12.61 -5.83 -5.25
CA ALA A 88 12.14 -6.83 -6.22
C ALA A 88 11.18 -7.92 -5.67
N LYS A 89 11.06 -8.06 -4.35
CA LYS A 89 10.17 -9.05 -3.72
C LYS A 89 8.68 -8.76 -3.95
N TYR A 90 8.32 -7.49 -4.20
CA TYR A 90 6.93 -7.10 -4.39
C TYR A 90 6.74 -5.98 -5.42
N VAL A 91 5.56 -5.97 -6.03
CA VAL A 91 5.10 -4.94 -6.97
C VAL A 91 3.81 -4.30 -6.45
N ASN A 92 3.63 -3.02 -6.74
CA ASN A 92 2.37 -2.34 -6.45
C ASN A 92 1.50 -2.34 -7.69
N ILE A 93 0.26 -2.82 -7.60
CA ILE A 93 -0.70 -2.69 -8.69
C ILE A 93 -1.19 -1.23 -8.76
N LEU A 94 -1.14 -0.63 -9.94
CA LEU A 94 -1.63 0.73 -10.18
C LEU A 94 -3.14 0.78 -9.93
N GLY A 95 -3.58 1.81 -9.22
CA GLY A 95 -4.97 1.96 -8.79
C GLY A 95 -5.26 1.32 -7.43
N ASP A 96 -4.39 0.46 -6.91
CA ASP A 96 -4.53 -0.01 -5.54
C ASP A 96 -3.99 1.03 -4.54
N ASN A 97 -4.91 1.81 -3.99
CA ASN A 97 -4.62 2.95 -3.13
C ASN A 97 -4.99 2.71 -1.67
N HIS A 98 -5.18 1.45 -1.27
CA HIS A 98 -5.60 1.09 0.09
C HIS A 98 -4.69 1.71 1.17
N ASP A 99 -3.38 1.62 1.00
CA ASP A 99 -2.40 2.20 1.93
C ASP A 99 -2.48 3.72 2.01
N ILE A 100 -2.79 4.40 0.88
CA ILE A 100 -2.98 5.85 0.86
C ILE A 100 -4.24 6.20 1.63
N TYR A 101 -5.35 5.50 1.40
CA TYR A 101 -6.60 5.76 2.10
C TYR A 101 -6.46 5.59 3.60
N ILE A 102 -5.79 4.53 4.07
CA ILE A 102 -5.50 4.32 5.49
C ILE A 102 -4.62 5.46 6.03
N SER A 103 -3.57 5.85 5.31
CA SER A 103 -2.68 6.93 5.73
C SER A 103 -3.42 8.26 5.89
N VAL A 104 -4.26 8.61 4.92
CA VAL A 104 -5.10 9.82 4.96
C VAL A 104 -6.08 9.76 6.13
N ALA A 105 -6.74 8.62 6.36
CA ALA A 105 -7.66 8.45 7.48
C ALA A 105 -6.96 8.66 8.84
N LEU A 106 -5.74 8.13 9.00
CA LEU A 106 -4.94 8.35 10.21
C LEU A 106 -4.57 9.82 10.42
N ILE A 107 -4.17 10.52 9.34
CA ILE A 107 -3.83 11.95 9.40
C ILE A 107 -5.06 12.77 9.81
N VAL A 108 -6.22 12.53 9.18
CA VAL A 108 -7.47 13.23 9.49
C VAL A 108 -7.88 12.96 10.94
N CYS A 109 -7.83 11.71 11.40
CA CYS A 109 -8.14 11.36 12.78
C CYS A 109 -7.20 12.07 13.78
N GLY A 110 -5.89 12.05 13.52
CA GLY A 110 -4.89 12.76 14.32
C GLY A 110 -5.16 14.26 14.38
N LEU A 111 -5.47 14.89 13.24
CA LEU A 111 -5.80 16.31 13.17
C LEU A 111 -7.04 16.65 13.98
N VAL A 112 -8.12 15.86 13.86
CA VAL A 112 -9.36 16.07 14.61
C VAL A 112 -9.10 16.01 16.11
N MET A 113 -8.34 15.03 16.59
CA MET A 113 -8.02 14.91 18.01
C MET A 113 -7.24 16.14 18.52
N VAL A 114 -6.23 16.60 17.77
CA VAL A 114 -5.44 17.79 18.13
C VAL A 114 -6.33 19.04 18.14
N ILE A 115 -7.19 19.23 17.14
CA ILE A 115 -8.08 20.39 17.05
C ILE A 115 -9.09 20.39 18.20
N LEU A 116 -9.77 19.27 18.46
CA LEU A 116 -10.73 19.15 19.57
C LEU A 116 -10.07 19.48 20.91
N ARG A 117 -8.84 19.02 21.12
CA ARG A 117 -8.07 19.36 22.31
C ARG A 117 -7.73 20.84 22.42
N LEU A 118 -7.39 21.50 21.31
CA LEU A 118 -7.11 22.94 21.29
C LEU A 118 -8.35 23.79 21.60
N ILE A 119 -9.54 23.33 21.18
CA ILE A 119 -10.82 24.01 21.41
C ILE A 119 -11.38 23.72 22.82
N SER A 120 -11.08 22.53 23.37
CA SER A 120 -11.55 22.10 24.70
C SER A 120 -10.65 22.58 25.85
N LYS A 121 -9.64 23.39 25.53
CA LYS A 121 -8.70 24.01 26.47
C LYS A 121 -9.03 25.48 26.63
#